data_AF-A0A9D4N3J2-F1
#
_entry.id   AF-A0A9D4N3J2-F1
#
_cell.length_a   1.000
_cell.length_b   1.000
_cell.length_c   1.000
_cell.angle_alpha   90.00
_cell.angle_beta   90.00
_cell.angle_gamma   90.00
#
_symmetry.space_group_name_H-M   'P 1'
#
loop_
_entity.id
_entity.type
_entity.pdbx_description
1 polymer ?
#
loop_
_entity_poly.entity_id
_entity_poly.type
_entity_poly.pdbx_seq_one_letter_code
_entity_poly.pdbx_strand_id
1 'polypeptide(L)'
;MQIAFGFNDRDNMSGMNSYITGRSTGNQRIERLWVNLRMRFTVFWRNYFKDMIDSGLLRIDGPVHLECLGFCFIPLIQRDLNSFNHLWNSHRIRQQRNVEAPNGIPIVSYYQPEAYGTRLLCELETIDRIQERYFVKKPHFGCKDDFIPVLEHLCEMRREHLSIPESIERATSLFLALTEILDGS
;
A
#
# COMPACT_ATOMS: atom_id res chain seq x y z
N MET A 1 -18.91 -6.13 -13.72
CA MET A 1 -18.30 -6.55 -14.99
C MET A 1 -16.81 -6.68 -14.73
N GLN A 2 -16.21 -7.85 -14.90
CA GLN A 2 -14.81 -8.08 -14.53
C GLN A 2 -14.13 -8.73 -15.74
N ILE A 3 -13.10 -8.08 -16.27
CA ILE A 3 -12.23 -8.65 -17.30
C ILE A 3 -11.21 -9.50 -16.55
N ALA A 4 -11.10 -10.79 -16.87
CA ALA A 4 -10.09 -11.64 -16.26
C ALA A 4 -8.69 -11.26 -16.74
N PHE A 5 -7.67 -11.47 -15.90
CA PHE A 5 -6.28 -11.44 -16.35
C PHE A 5 -6.11 -12.49 -17.46
N GLY A 6 -5.64 -12.06 -18.63
CA GLY A 6 -5.52 -12.90 -19.83
C GLY A 6 -6.08 -12.31 -21.12
N PHE A 7 -6.66 -11.10 -21.08
CA PHE A 7 -7.16 -10.42 -22.30
C PHE A 7 -6.12 -10.34 -23.43
N ASN A 8 -4.84 -10.13 -23.08
CA ASN A 8 -3.71 -10.04 -24.02
C ASN A 8 -2.91 -11.36 -24.16
N ASP A 9 -3.34 -12.45 -23.54
CA ASP A 9 -2.64 -13.73 -23.68
C ASP A 9 -2.94 -14.37 -25.04
N ARG A 10 -2.16 -15.38 -25.45
CA ARG A 10 -2.33 -16.09 -26.73
C ARG A 10 -3.01 -17.45 -26.58
N ASP A 11 -3.69 -17.67 -25.46
CA ASP A 11 -4.41 -18.90 -25.21
C ASP A 11 -5.86 -18.82 -25.73
N ASN A 12 -6.55 -19.96 -25.69
CA ASN A 12 -7.92 -20.09 -26.21
C ASN A 12 -8.95 -19.28 -25.40
N MET A 13 -8.54 -18.72 -24.25
CA MET A 13 -9.33 -17.93 -23.32
C MET A 13 -9.05 -16.42 -23.46
N SER A 14 -8.27 -16.01 -24.47
CA SER A 14 -7.93 -14.61 -24.73
C SER A 14 -9.06 -13.78 -25.38
N GLY A 15 -8.92 -12.46 -25.38
CA GLY A 15 -9.89 -11.54 -26.00
C GLY A 15 -11.29 -11.62 -25.37
N MET A 16 -12.34 -11.69 -26.19
CA MET A 16 -13.73 -11.76 -25.73
C MET A 16 -14.07 -13.07 -24.97
N ASN A 17 -13.21 -14.09 -25.02
CA ASN A 17 -13.39 -15.31 -24.24
C ASN A 17 -12.85 -15.18 -22.81
N SER A 18 -12.04 -14.16 -22.52
CA SER A 18 -11.61 -13.80 -21.15
C SER A 18 -12.71 -13.08 -20.35
N TYR A 19 -13.87 -12.90 -20.99
CA TYR A 19 -15.01 -12.17 -20.47
C TYR A 19 -16.02 -13.13 -19.83
N ILE A 20 -16.09 -13.10 -18.50
CA ILE A 20 -17.11 -13.83 -17.74
C ILE A 20 -18.21 -12.84 -17.34
N THR A 21 -19.41 -13.02 -17.93
CA THR A 21 -20.60 -12.26 -17.51
C THR A 21 -21.36 -13.02 -16.44
N GLY A 22 -21.31 -12.53 -15.20
CA GLY A 22 -22.08 -13.08 -14.09
C GLY A 22 -21.97 -12.18 -12.85
N ARG A 23 -22.81 -12.42 -11.84
CA ARG A 23 -22.62 -11.80 -10.52
C ARG A 23 -21.32 -12.37 -9.92
N SER A 24 -20.36 -11.50 -9.60
CA SER A 24 -19.08 -11.89 -8.97
C SER A 24 -19.31 -12.21 -7.48
N THR A 25 -20.04 -13.30 -7.21
CA THR A 25 -20.35 -13.77 -5.85
C THR A 25 -19.12 -14.38 -5.16
N GLY A 26 -18.10 -14.79 -5.92
CA GLY A 26 -16.82 -15.28 -5.38
C GLY A 26 -15.85 -14.18 -4.93
N ASN A 27 -15.95 -12.97 -5.49
CA ASN A 27 -15.02 -11.87 -5.22
C ASN A 27 -15.40 -11.03 -3.98
N GLN A 28 -16.47 -11.38 -3.29
CA GLN A 28 -17.04 -10.60 -2.18
C GLN A 28 -16.04 -10.31 -1.06
N ARG A 29 -15.12 -11.24 -0.78
CA ARG A 29 -14.10 -11.06 0.26
C ARG A 29 -13.02 -10.07 -0.14
N ILE A 30 -12.56 -10.14 -1.38
CA ILE A 30 -11.59 -9.20 -1.94
C ILE A 30 -12.24 -7.82 -2.07
N GLU A 31 -13.50 -7.74 -2.52
CA GLU A 31 -14.26 -6.47 -2.55
C GLU A 31 -14.43 -5.87 -1.15
N ARG A 32 -14.74 -6.71 -0.14
CA ARG A 32 -14.83 -6.27 1.26
C ARG A 32 -13.49 -5.78 1.79
N LEU A 33 -12.38 -6.44 1.43
CA LEU A 33 -11.02 -5.99 1.73
C LEU A 33 -10.78 -4.59 1.16
N TRP A 34 -11.03 -4.39 -0.15
CA TRP A 34 -10.85 -3.10 -0.82
C TRP A 34 -11.69 -1.98 -0.19
N VAL A 35 -12.95 -2.27 0.14
CA VAL A 35 -13.84 -1.33 0.83
C VAL A 35 -13.28 -0.97 2.21
N ASN A 36 -12.81 -1.94 2.99
CA ASN A 36 -12.23 -1.67 4.31
C ASN A 36 -10.93 -0.88 4.22
N LEU A 37 -10.03 -1.24 3.31
CA LEU A 37 -8.79 -0.52 3.06
C LEU A 37 -9.09 0.93 2.66
N ARG A 38 -10.05 1.13 1.76
CA ARG A 38 -10.46 2.47 1.34
C ARG A 38 -11.00 3.29 2.50
N MET A 39 -11.98 2.76 3.23
CA MET A 39 -12.64 3.50 4.32
C MET A 39 -11.71 3.77 5.50
N ARG A 40 -10.81 2.85 5.83
CA ARG A 40 -9.95 2.96 7.02
C ARG A 40 -8.62 3.67 6.76
N PHE A 41 -8.14 3.67 5.51
CA PHE A 41 -6.80 4.14 5.19
C PHE A 41 -6.80 5.11 3.99
N THR A 42 -7.27 4.69 2.81
CA THR A 42 -7.07 5.47 1.58
C THR A 42 -7.81 6.81 1.60
N VAL A 43 -9.02 6.87 2.17
CA VAL A 43 -9.82 8.11 2.23
C VAL A 43 -9.12 9.17 3.07
N PHE A 44 -8.52 8.78 4.20
CA PHE A 44 -7.81 9.69 5.09
C PHE A 44 -6.64 10.36 4.36
N TRP A 45 -5.68 9.57 3.87
CA TRP A 45 -4.48 10.09 3.20
C TRP A 45 -4.82 10.88 1.93
N ARG A 46 -5.83 10.44 1.17
CA ARG A 46 -6.31 11.18 0.00
C ARG A 46 -6.84 12.56 0.38
N ASN A 47 -7.68 12.66 1.40
CA ASN A 47 -8.22 13.94 1.84
C ASN A 47 -7.11 14.81 2.41
N TYR A 48 -6.21 14.24 3.21
CA TYR A 48 -5.08 14.95 3.79
C TYR A 48 -4.20 15.65 2.73
N PHE A 49 -3.73 14.91 1.72
CA PHE A 49 -2.92 15.51 0.66
C PHE A 49 -3.72 16.44 -0.23
N LYS A 50 -5.01 16.19 -0.43
CA LYS A 50 -5.88 17.11 -1.14
C LYS A 50 -5.96 18.45 -0.39
N ASP A 51 -6.16 18.43 0.91
CA ASP A 51 -6.24 19.64 1.73
C ASP A 51 -4.91 20.41 1.70
N MET A 52 -3.76 19.71 1.69
CA MET A 52 -2.45 20.34 1.50
C MET A 52 -2.31 21.02 0.12
N ILE A 53 -2.80 20.40 -0.96
CA ILE A 53 -2.78 20.99 -2.30
C ILE A 53 -3.71 22.21 -2.35
N ASP A 54 -4.95 22.06 -1.87
CA ASP A 54 -5.97 23.11 -1.88
C ASP A 54 -5.55 24.32 -1.02
N SER A 55 -4.74 24.10 0.02
CA SER A 55 -4.15 25.16 0.86
C SER A 55 -2.86 25.78 0.28
N GLY A 56 -2.39 25.30 -0.87
CA GLY A 56 -1.15 25.76 -1.49
C GLY A 56 0.14 25.29 -0.79
N LEU A 57 0.03 24.37 0.16
CA LEU A 57 1.16 23.81 0.91
C LEU A 57 1.92 22.75 0.13
N LEU A 58 1.21 21.96 -0.70
CA LEU A 58 1.79 20.90 -1.51
C LEU A 58 1.75 21.26 -3.00
N ARG A 59 2.94 21.33 -3.59
CA ARG A 59 3.18 21.53 -5.02
C ARG A 59 3.56 20.20 -5.69
N ILE A 60 2.78 19.77 -6.68
CA ILE A 60 2.97 18.49 -7.39
C ILE A 60 3.78 18.62 -8.70
N ASP A 61 4.17 19.85 -9.06
CA ASP A 61 4.90 20.18 -10.28
C ASP A 61 6.42 20.02 -10.14
N GLY A 62 6.95 19.98 -8.91
CA GLY A 62 8.39 19.89 -8.63
C GLY A 62 8.85 18.47 -8.27
N PRO A 63 9.82 17.87 -8.99
CA PRO A 63 10.33 16.54 -8.63
C PRO A 63 10.98 16.53 -7.23
N VAL A 64 11.67 17.61 -6.83
CA VAL A 64 12.30 17.73 -5.51
C VAL A 64 11.26 17.75 -4.39
N HIS A 65 10.16 18.50 -4.57
CA HIS A 65 9.05 18.55 -3.61
C HIS A 65 8.42 17.17 -3.42
N LEU A 66 8.29 16.38 -4.50
CA LEU A 66 7.79 15.00 -4.43
C LEU A 66 8.75 14.06 -3.68
N GLU A 67 10.06 14.24 -3.81
CA GLU A 67 11.03 13.46 -3.02
C GLU A 67 10.96 13.83 -1.52
N CYS A 68 10.83 15.12 -1.17
CA CYS A 68 10.61 15.57 0.22
C CYS A 68 9.29 15.03 0.79
N LEU A 69 8.22 15.04 -0.02
CA LEU A 69 6.93 14.45 0.33
C LEU A 69 7.08 12.94 0.60
N GLY A 70 7.82 12.25 -0.28
CA GLY A 70 8.17 10.84 -0.16
C GLY A 70 8.81 10.56 1.19
N PHE A 71 9.87 11.30 1.51
CA PHE A 71 10.60 11.20 2.78
C PHE A 71 9.69 11.37 4.00
N CYS A 72 8.88 12.43 4.00
CA CYS A 72 8.11 12.81 5.19
C CYS A 72 6.91 11.86 5.44
N PHE A 73 6.26 11.37 4.39
CA PHE A 73 4.95 10.73 4.52
C PHE A 73 4.92 9.25 4.17
N ILE A 74 5.76 8.74 3.26
CA ILE A 74 5.73 7.31 2.87
C ILE A 74 5.99 6.38 4.07
N PRO A 75 6.92 6.68 5.01
CA PRO A 75 7.08 5.83 6.19
C PRO A 75 5.83 5.75 7.07
N LEU A 76 5.10 6.87 7.22
CA LEU A 76 3.84 6.91 7.97
C LEU A 76 2.73 6.11 7.27
N ILE A 77 2.58 6.31 5.96
CA ILE A 77 1.67 5.55 5.09
C ILE A 77 1.97 4.05 5.20
N GLN A 78 3.25 3.65 5.16
CA GLN A 78 3.66 2.25 5.29
C GLN A 78 3.35 1.68 6.67
N ARG A 79 3.55 2.45 7.75
CA ARG A 79 3.17 2.05 9.11
C ARG A 79 1.68 1.77 9.23
N ASP A 80 0.85 2.64 8.67
CA ASP A 80 -0.60 2.48 8.70
C ASP A 80 -1.05 1.28 7.85
N LEU A 81 -0.42 1.05 6.69
CA LEU A 81 -0.64 -0.14 5.86
C LEU A 81 -0.25 -1.43 6.58
N ASN A 82 0.89 -1.44 7.27
CA ASN A 82 1.34 -2.58 8.08
C ASN A 82 0.32 -2.88 9.20
N SER A 83 -0.16 -1.84 9.87
CA SER A 83 -1.20 -1.96 10.90
C SER A 83 -2.49 -2.53 10.34
N PHE A 84 -2.93 -2.06 9.17
CA PHE A 84 -4.09 -2.62 8.47
C PHE A 84 -3.87 -4.08 8.08
N ASN A 85 -2.70 -4.42 7.54
CA ASN A 85 -2.33 -5.78 7.18
C ASN A 85 -2.42 -6.71 8.39
N HIS A 86 -1.82 -6.34 9.52
CA HIS A 86 -1.90 -7.12 10.76
C HIS A 86 -3.33 -7.30 11.25
N LEU A 87 -4.12 -6.22 11.28
CA LEU A 87 -5.53 -6.28 11.70
C LEU A 87 -6.34 -7.19 10.77
N TRP A 88 -6.18 -7.01 9.46
CA TRP A 88 -6.89 -7.80 8.46
C TRP A 88 -6.42 -9.25 8.43
N ASN A 89 -5.16 -9.57 8.68
CA ASN A 89 -4.72 -10.97 8.68
C ASN A 89 -5.03 -11.70 9.99
N SER A 90 -5.31 -10.95 11.07
CA SER A 90 -5.66 -11.49 12.38
C SER A 90 -7.17 -11.59 12.64
N HIS A 91 -8.02 -11.03 11.77
CA HIS A 91 -9.47 -11.09 11.98
C HIS A 91 -10.00 -12.52 11.87
N ARG A 92 -10.98 -12.86 12.71
CA ARG A 92 -11.64 -14.17 12.63
C ARG A 92 -12.75 -14.15 11.58
N ILE A 93 -12.64 -15.03 10.60
CA ILE A 93 -13.70 -15.29 9.62
C ILE A 93 -14.63 -16.36 10.18
N ARG A 94 -15.91 -16.01 10.30
CA ARG A 94 -16.94 -16.94 10.77
C ARG A 94 -17.25 -17.99 9.71
N GLN A 95 -17.46 -19.22 10.16
CA GLN A 95 -17.97 -20.28 9.30
C GLN A 95 -19.40 -19.93 8.84
N GLN A 96 -19.65 -20.02 7.54
CA GLN A 96 -20.97 -19.83 6.95
C GLN A 96 -21.52 -21.18 6.53
N ARG A 97 -22.82 -21.42 6.79
CA ARG A 97 -23.51 -22.61 6.29
C ARG A 97 -23.70 -22.48 4.78
N ASN A 98 -23.49 -23.57 4.04
CA ASN A 98 -23.69 -23.66 2.58
C ASN A 98 -22.76 -22.79 1.72
N VAL A 99 -21.60 -22.40 2.23
CA VAL A 99 -20.57 -21.70 1.45
C VAL A 99 -19.22 -22.40 1.65
N GLU A 100 -18.63 -22.91 0.57
CA GLU A 100 -17.25 -23.38 0.55
C GLU A 100 -16.30 -22.19 0.55
N ALA A 101 -16.09 -21.59 1.73
CA ALA A 101 -15.13 -20.52 1.89
C ALA A 101 -14.29 -20.74 3.15
N PRO A 102 -12.99 -20.38 3.12
CA PRO A 102 -12.10 -20.58 4.27
C PRO A 102 -12.64 -19.84 5.49
N ASN A 103 -12.64 -20.51 6.63
CA ASN A 103 -13.02 -19.97 7.92
C ASN A 103 -11.78 -19.91 8.83
N GLY A 104 -11.93 -19.33 10.02
CA GLY A 104 -10.80 -19.20 10.94
C GLY A 104 -10.04 -17.90 10.75
N ILE A 105 -8.79 -17.86 11.19
CA ILE A 105 -7.94 -16.67 11.14
C ILE A 105 -7.03 -16.77 9.90
N PRO A 106 -7.00 -15.76 9.01
CA PRO A 106 -6.20 -15.81 7.78
C PRO A 106 -4.72 -16.13 8.02
N ILE A 107 -4.08 -15.48 8.99
CA ILE A 107 -2.66 -15.71 9.27
C ILE A 107 -2.39 -17.16 9.71
N VAL A 108 -3.27 -17.74 10.53
CA VAL A 108 -3.18 -19.15 10.94
C VAL A 108 -3.46 -20.06 9.75
N SER A 109 -4.43 -19.73 8.90
CA SER A 109 -4.73 -20.51 7.69
C SER A 109 -3.57 -20.52 6.69
N TYR A 110 -2.72 -19.49 6.71
CA TYR A 110 -1.55 -19.40 5.85
C TYR A 110 -0.37 -20.23 6.39
N TYR A 111 -0.05 -20.09 7.68
CA TYR A 111 1.11 -20.76 8.29
C TYR A 111 0.82 -22.18 8.80
N GLN A 112 -0.46 -22.49 9.09
CA GLN A 112 -0.90 -23.76 9.66
C GLN A 112 -2.30 -24.14 9.11
N PRO A 113 -2.42 -24.39 7.80
CA PRO A 113 -3.70 -24.70 7.17
C PRO A 113 -4.37 -25.97 7.76
N GLU A 114 -3.58 -26.91 8.27
CA GLU A 114 -4.08 -28.15 8.88
C GLU A 114 -4.94 -27.88 10.12
N ALA A 115 -4.71 -26.76 10.83
CA ALA A 115 -5.51 -26.37 11.99
C ALA A 115 -7.00 -26.10 11.64
N TYR A 116 -7.29 -25.81 10.37
CA TYR A 116 -8.65 -25.65 9.86
C TYR A 116 -9.05 -26.74 8.86
N GLY A 117 -8.27 -27.82 8.77
CA GLY A 117 -8.50 -28.91 7.80
C GLY A 117 -8.37 -28.45 6.34
N THR A 118 -7.60 -27.39 6.09
CA THR A 118 -7.32 -26.88 4.74
C THR A 118 -5.89 -27.21 4.31
N ARG A 119 -5.54 -26.86 3.07
CA ARG A 119 -4.17 -26.95 2.53
C ARG A 119 -3.89 -25.75 1.64
N LEU A 120 -2.61 -25.39 1.49
CA LEU A 120 -2.20 -24.40 0.50
C LEU A 120 -2.43 -24.97 -0.92
N LEU A 121 -2.93 -24.12 -1.82
CA LEU A 121 -3.17 -24.48 -3.22
C LEU A 121 -1.92 -24.33 -4.10
N CYS A 122 -0.87 -23.69 -3.58
CA CYS A 122 0.39 -23.49 -4.27
C CYS A 122 1.55 -23.56 -3.28
N GLU A 123 2.75 -23.86 -3.79
CA GLU A 123 3.98 -23.90 -3.01
C GLU A 123 4.41 -22.49 -2.63
N LEU A 124 4.97 -22.34 -1.42
CA LEU A 124 5.44 -21.05 -0.91
C LEU A 124 6.50 -20.43 -1.83
N GLU A 125 7.37 -21.25 -2.43
CA GLU A 125 8.38 -20.79 -3.40
C GLU A 125 7.74 -20.14 -4.63
N THR A 126 6.56 -20.61 -5.07
CA THR A 126 5.82 -19.97 -6.16
C THR A 126 5.33 -18.58 -5.75
N ILE A 127 4.88 -18.42 -4.50
CA ILE A 127 4.47 -17.12 -3.94
C ILE A 127 5.67 -16.18 -3.88
N ASP A 128 6.83 -16.65 -3.41
CA ASP A 128 8.06 -15.87 -3.32
C ASP A 128 8.52 -15.40 -4.71
N ARG A 129 8.50 -16.28 -5.72
CA ARG A 129 8.82 -15.92 -7.12
C ARG A 129 7.85 -14.89 -7.71
N ILE A 130 6.56 -15.00 -7.40
CA ILE A 130 5.55 -13.99 -7.80
C ILE A 130 5.88 -12.66 -7.12
N GLN A 131 6.20 -12.69 -5.83
CA GLN A 131 6.59 -11.50 -5.09
C GLN A 131 7.81 -10.85 -5.73
N GLU A 132 8.90 -11.59 -5.98
CA GLU A 132 10.11 -11.06 -6.63
C GLU A 132 9.83 -10.46 -8.01
N ARG A 133 8.93 -11.08 -8.79
CA ARG A 133 8.61 -10.61 -10.15
C ARG A 133 7.75 -9.34 -10.18
N TYR A 134 6.81 -9.21 -9.25
CA TYR A 134 5.79 -8.14 -9.29
C TYR A 134 5.95 -7.09 -8.20
N PHE A 135 6.78 -7.33 -7.20
CA PHE A 135 7.02 -6.40 -6.11
C PHE A 135 8.24 -5.53 -6.41
N VAL A 136 8.01 -4.23 -6.55
CA VAL A 136 9.08 -3.24 -6.55
C VAL A 136 9.35 -2.83 -5.11
N LYS A 137 10.55 -3.13 -4.60
CA LYS A 137 10.96 -2.69 -3.27
C LYS A 137 10.97 -1.16 -3.25
N LYS A 138 10.10 -0.57 -2.42
CA LYS A 138 10.14 0.89 -2.22
C LYS A 138 11.41 1.28 -1.48
N PRO A 139 11.98 2.46 -1.77
CA PRO A 139 13.13 2.97 -1.02
C PRO A 139 12.83 3.04 0.48
N HIS A 140 13.85 2.86 1.31
CA HIS A 140 13.68 2.78 2.76
C HIS A 140 13.03 4.03 3.35
N PHE A 141 13.43 5.20 2.86
CA PHE A 141 12.88 6.49 3.29
C PHE A 141 11.69 6.95 2.43
N GLY A 142 11.32 6.22 1.38
CA GLY A 142 10.23 6.61 0.48
C GLY A 142 10.57 7.70 -0.55
N CYS A 143 11.80 8.20 -0.53
CA CYS A 143 12.43 8.99 -1.59
C CYS A 143 13.56 8.17 -2.23
N LYS A 144 14.07 8.57 -3.39
CA LYS A 144 15.21 7.87 -4.01
C LYS A 144 16.47 7.94 -3.14
N ASP A 145 17.32 6.91 -3.26
CA ASP A 145 18.55 6.79 -2.46
C ASP A 145 19.56 7.90 -2.77
N ASP A 146 19.60 8.40 -4.01
CA ASP A 146 20.44 9.51 -4.44
C ASP A 146 19.98 10.88 -3.91
N PHE A 147 18.73 10.96 -3.41
CA PHE A 147 18.19 12.16 -2.78
C PHE A 147 18.50 12.24 -1.28
N ILE A 148 18.93 11.14 -0.65
CA ILE A 148 19.25 11.10 0.79
C ILE A 148 20.32 12.13 1.18
N PRO A 149 21.45 12.28 0.46
CA PRO A 149 22.46 13.27 0.82
C PRO A 149 21.94 14.72 0.77
N VAL A 150 20.98 15.00 -0.12
CA VAL A 150 20.33 16.32 -0.18
C VAL A 150 19.50 16.55 1.08
N LEU A 151 18.72 15.55 1.50
CA LEU A 151 17.93 15.63 2.72
C LEU A 151 18.81 15.76 3.98
N GLU A 152 19.90 15.02 4.06
CA GLU A 152 20.87 15.14 5.15
C GLU A 152 21.41 16.57 5.24
N HIS A 153 21.83 17.14 4.11
CA HIS A 153 22.30 18.52 4.05
C HIS A 153 21.23 19.54 4.46
N LEU A 154 20.00 19.39 3.98
CA LEU A 154 18.88 20.26 4.37
C LEU A 154 18.57 20.17 5.87
N CYS A 155 18.63 18.97 6.45
CA CYS A 155 18.48 18.77 7.90
C CYS A 155 19.64 19.41 8.69
N GLU A 156 20.88 19.26 8.22
CA GLU A 156 22.06 19.90 8.81
C GLU A 156 21.97 21.43 8.82
N MET A 157 21.50 22.04 7.72
CA MET A 157 21.24 23.48 7.65
C MET A 157 20.26 23.94 8.73
N ARG A 158 19.33 23.07 9.13
CA ARG A 158 18.35 23.32 10.21
C ARG A 158 18.84 22.92 11.60
N ARG A 159 20.06 22.39 11.74
CA ARG A 159 20.60 21.79 12.98
C ARG A 159 19.71 20.68 13.53
N GLU A 160 19.02 19.97 12.65
CA GLU A 160 18.21 18.79 12.97
C GLU A 160 18.89 17.55 12.38
N HIS A 161 18.68 16.39 13.00
CA HIS A 161 19.14 15.13 12.42
C HIS A 161 18.06 14.56 11.50
N LEU A 162 18.50 13.94 10.40
CA LEU A 162 17.62 13.20 9.50
C LEU A 162 16.95 12.08 10.31
N SER A 163 15.65 12.22 10.52
CA SER A 163 14.84 11.25 11.24
C SER A 163 13.49 11.10 10.58
N ILE A 164 12.98 9.87 10.58
CA ILE A 164 11.67 9.57 10.02
C ILE A 164 10.61 10.20 10.93
N PRO A 165 9.69 11.02 10.40
CA PRO A 165 8.62 11.59 11.21
C PRO A 165 7.74 10.51 11.86
N GLU A 166 7.40 10.71 13.14
CA GLU A 166 6.57 9.78 13.91
C GLU A 166 5.07 10.10 13.85
N SER A 167 4.72 11.33 13.47
CA SER A 167 3.35 11.82 13.41
C SER A 167 3.11 12.67 12.16
N ILE A 168 1.85 12.85 11.83
CA ILE A 168 1.42 13.62 10.65
C ILE A 168 1.80 15.09 10.82
N GLU A 169 1.66 15.62 12.04
CA GLU A 169 2.05 16.98 12.40
C GLU A 169 3.55 17.18 12.20
N ARG A 170 4.38 16.25 12.70
CA ARG A 170 5.84 16.31 12.50
C ARG A 170 6.22 16.16 11.03
N ALA A 171 5.58 15.26 10.29
CA ALA A 171 5.82 15.08 8.86
C ALA A 171 5.50 16.36 8.07
N THR A 172 4.42 17.03 8.43
CA THR A 172 3.99 18.26 7.77
C THR A 172 4.92 19.42 8.09
N SER A 173 5.26 19.60 9.36
CA SER A 173 6.24 20.62 9.76
C SER A 173 7.59 20.41 9.09
N LEU A 174 8.07 19.16 9.03
CA LEU A 174 9.33 18.84 8.36
C LEU A 174 9.25 19.09 6.86
N PHE A 175 8.17 18.64 6.21
CA PHE A 175 7.95 18.86 4.78
C PHE A 175 7.98 20.35 4.43
N LEU A 176 7.21 21.17 5.14
CA LEU A 176 7.15 22.61 4.92
C LEU A 176 8.52 23.28 5.11
N ALA A 177 9.24 22.89 6.16
CA ALA A 177 10.55 23.44 6.44
C ALA A 177 11.60 23.05 5.38
N LEU A 178 11.54 21.83 4.84
CA LEU A 178 12.42 21.41 3.74
C LEU A 178 12.11 22.16 2.46
N THR A 179 10.82 22.34 2.12
CA THR A 179 10.41 23.06 0.92
C THR A 179 10.67 24.56 1.00
N GLU A 180 10.58 25.16 2.19
CA GLU A 180 10.89 26.58 2.38
C GLU A 180 12.36 26.90 2.08
N ILE A 181 13.29 26.01 2.48
CA ILE A 181 14.71 26.16 2.15
C ILE A 181 14.94 26.05 0.65
N LEU A 182 14.27 25.09 0.00
CA LEU A 182 14.42 24.82 -1.44
C LEU A 182 13.81 25.93 -2.31
N ASP A 183 12.70 26.53 -1.87
CA ASP A 183 12.03 27.61 -2.60
C ASP A 183 12.68 28.99 -2.31
N GLY A 184 13.42 29.11 -1.20
CA GLY A 184 14.15 30.32 -0.80
C GLY A 184 15.62 30.39 -1.27
N SER A 185 16.15 29.31 -1.84
CA SER A 185 17.53 29.18 -2.35
C SER A 185 17.69 29.46 -3.84
#